data_AF-A0A6G7K412-F1
#
_entry.id   AF-A0A6G7K412-F1
#
_cell.length_a   1.000
_cell.length_b   1.000
_cell.length_c   1.000
_cell.angle_alpha   90.00
_cell.angle_beta   90.00
_cell.angle_gamma   90.00
#
_symmetry.space_group_name_H-M   'P 1'
#
loop_
_entity.id
_entity.type
_entity.pdbx_description
1 polymer ?
#
loop_
_entity_poly.entity_id
_entity_poly.type
_entity_poly.pdbx_seq_one_letter_code
_entity_poly.pdbx_strand_id
1 'polypeptide(L)' 'AVNTISGVFTLFKKSAVVDVGYWDTDMITEDIAVSWKLHLRGYRIKYEPLAMCWMLVPET' A
#
# COMPACT_ATOMS: atom_id res chain seq x y z
N ALA A 1 -10.78 7.93 -10.16
CA ALA A 1 -10.26 8.13 -8.80
C ALA A 1 -8.91 7.42 -8.68
N VAL A 2 -7.97 8.00 -7.95
CA VAL A 2 -6.65 7.41 -7.64
C VAL A 2 -6.67 7.05 -6.16
N ASN A 3 -6.38 5.78 -5.83
CA ASN A 3 -6.36 5.29 -4.46
C ASN A 3 -4.93 5.13 -3.98
N THR A 4 -4.68 5.41 -2.70
CA THR A 4 -3.41 5.10 -2.04
C THR A 4 -3.60 3.97 -1.03
N ILE A 5 -2.52 3.28 -0.73
CA ILE A 5 -2.45 2.23 0.27
C ILE A 5 -2.33 2.88 1.65
N SER A 6 -3.00 2.27 2.63
CA SER A 6 -2.77 2.50 4.05
C SER A 6 -2.10 1.24 4.61
N GLY A 7 -0.97 1.41 5.29
CA GLY A 7 -0.15 0.32 5.81
C GLY A 7 -0.85 -0.58 6.83
N VAL A 8 -1.99 -0.14 7.34
CA VAL A 8 -2.81 -0.85 8.33
C VAL A 8 -3.31 -2.20 7.82
N PHE A 9 -3.87 -2.20 6.61
CA PHE A 9 -4.47 -3.42 6.05
C PHE A 9 -4.52 -3.34 4.53
N THR A 10 -3.65 -4.10 3.88
CA THR A 10 -3.57 -4.19 2.42
C THR A 10 -2.95 -5.53 2.01
N LEU A 11 -3.41 -6.07 0.89
CA LEU A 11 -2.85 -7.27 0.27
C LEU A 11 -2.15 -6.90 -1.03
N PHE A 12 -0.94 -7.43 -1.23
CA PHE A 12 -0.14 -7.18 -2.41
C PHE A 12 0.01 -8.45 -3.25
N LYS A 13 -0.06 -8.29 -4.58
CA LYS A 13 0.43 -9.33 -5.49
C LYS A 13 1.96 -9.31 -5.45
N LYS A 14 2.57 -10.39 -4.95
CA LYS A 14 4.04 -10.51 -4.81
C LYS A 14 4.82 -10.07 -6.06
N SER A 15 4.40 -10.52 -7.23
CA SER A 15 5.07 -10.17 -8.50
C SER A 15 5.04 -8.66 -8.79
N ALA A 16 3.98 -7.95 -8.41
CA ALA A 16 3.87 -6.51 -8.61
C ALA A 16 4.84 -5.75 -7.69
N VAL A 17 4.98 -6.19 -6.44
CA VAL A 17 5.94 -5.63 -5.48
C VAL A 17 7.38 -5.82 -5.96
N VAL A 18 7.70 -7.01 -6.48
CA VAL A 18 9.03 -7.28 -7.06
C VAL A 18 9.27 -6.40 -8.29
N ASP A 19 8.29 -6.26 -9.19
CA ASP A 19 8.41 -5.46 -10.41
C ASP A 19 8.59 -3.95 -10.15
N VAL A 20 8.03 -3.42 -9.05
CA VAL A 20 8.26 -2.03 -8.64
C VAL A 20 9.51 -1.83 -7.78
N GLY A 21 10.29 -2.88 -7.54
CA GLY A 21 11.52 -2.78 -6.75
C GLY A 21 11.27 -2.51 -5.26
N TYR A 22 10.22 -3.10 -4.69
CA TYR A 22 9.92 -3.07 -3.25
C TYR A 22 9.66 -1.65 -2.69
N TRP A 23 9.69 -1.51 -1.37
CA TRP A 23 9.48 -0.25 -0.64
C TRP A 23 10.76 0.57 -0.58
N ASP A 24 10.59 1.89 -0.53
CA ASP A 24 11.69 2.82 -0.33
C ASP A 24 12.08 2.83 1.16
N THR A 25 13.38 2.80 1.47
CA THR A 25 13.89 2.67 2.85
C THR A 25 14.13 4.01 3.54
N ASP A 26 13.99 5.11 2.81
CA ASP A 26 14.25 6.49 3.24
C ASP A 26 12.95 7.32 3.37
N MET A 27 11.79 6.75 3.02
CA MET A 27 10.49 7.37 3.23
C MET A 27 9.84 6.88 4.52
N ILE A 28 9.36 7.82 5.34
CA ILE A 28 8.60 7.52 6.58
C ILE A 28 7.19 6.97 6.27
N THR A 29 6.64 7.30 5.09
CA THR A 29 5.32 6.83 4.62
C THR A 29 5.50 5.93 3.40
N GLU A 30 6.16 4.79 3.60
CA GLU A 30 6.54 3.85 2.54
C GLU A 30 5.34 3.19 1.85
N ASP A 31 4.20 3.09 2.54
CA ASP A 31 2.92 2.59 2.05
C ASP A 31 2.30 3.50 0.97
N ILE A 32 2.31 4.81 1.21
CA ILE A 32 1.87 5.81 0.23
C ILE A 32 2.90 5.87 -0.91
N ALA A 33 4.20 5.79 -0.61
CA ALA A 33 5.27 5.81 -1.61
C ALA A 33 5.13 4.65 -2.62
N VAL A 34 4.97 3.42 -2.14
CA VAL A 34 4.81 2.24 -3.01
C VAL A 34 3.53 2.33 -3.85
N SER A 35 2.50 3.07 -3.39
CA SER A 35 1.29 3.32 -4.18
C SER A 35 1.60 4.05 -5.48
N TRP A 36 2.48 5.06 -5.44
CA TRP A 36 2.91 5.79 -6.63
C TRP A 36 3.72 4.91 -7.57
N LYS A 37 4.64 4.10 -7.03
CA LYS A 37 5.44 3.15 -7.83
C LYS A 37 4.52 2.16 -8.57
N LEU A 38 3.49 1.64 -7.90
CA LEU A 38 2.48 0.77 -8.51
C LEU A 38 1.68 1.47 -9.61
N HIS A 39 1.17 2.68 -9.37
CA HIS A 39 0.41 3.44 -10.37
C HIS A 39 1.26 3.79 -11.60
N LEU A 40 2.49 4.27 -11.40
CA LEU A 40 3.42 4.62 -12.48
C LEU A 40 3.80 3.40 -13.33
N ARG A 41 3.80 2.20 -12.74
CA ARG A 41 4.04 0.93 -13.43
C ARG A 41 2.77 0.31 -14.06
N GLY A 42 1.62 0.98 -13.92
CA GLY A 42 0.34 0.57 -14.52
C GLY A 42 -0.47 -0.43 -13.69
N TYR A 43 -0.07 -0.73 -12.46
CA TYR A 43 -0.88 -1.53 -11.54
C TYR A 43 -2.05 -0.71 -11.00
N ARG A 44 -3.06 -1.41 -10.47
CA ARG A 44 -4.28 -0.79 -9.93
C ARG A 44 -4.44 -1.13 -8.46
N ILE A 45 -4.73 -0.13 -7.65
CA ILE A 45 -5.09 -0.26 -6.25
C ILE A 45 -6.61 -0.13 -6.12
N LYS A 46 -7.25 -1.18 -5.60
CA LYS A 46 -8.70 -1.25 -5.41
C LYS A 46 -9.02 -1.23 -3.92
N TYR A 47 -10.05 -0.47 -3.56
CA TYR A 47 -10.65 -0.52 -2.24
C TYR A 47 -11.67 -1.66 -2.18
N GLU A 48 -11.62 -2.48 -1.12
CA GLU A 48 -12.55 -3.59 -0.87
C GLU A 48 -13.22 -3.35 0.50
N PRO A 49 -14.49 -2.91 0.55
CA PRO A 49 -15.15 -2.55 1.81
C PRO A 49 -15.37 -3.73 2.76
N LEU A 50 -15.38 -4.97 2.26
CA LEU A 50 -15.53 -6.17 3.10
C LEU A 50 -14.19 -6.69 3.65
N ALA A 51 -13.07 -6.11 3.20
CA ALA A 51 -11.75 -6.41 3.75
C ALA A 51 -11.59 -5.63 5.06
N MET A 52 -11.93 -6.28 6.18
CA MET A 52 -11.91 -5.68 7.51
C MET A 52 -10.75 -6.21 8.37
N CYS A 53 -10.19 -5.33 9.21
CA CYS A 53 -9.23 -5.68 10.26
C CYS A 53 -9.53 -4.88 11.53
N TRP A 54 -9.07 -5.38 12.67
CA TRP A 54 -9.03 -4.59 13.91
C TRP A 54 -7.70 -3.84 14.01
N MET A 55 -7.74 -2.53 14.28
CA MET A 55 -6.56 -1.72 14.55
C MET A 55 -6.49 -1.38 16.04
N LEU A 56 -5.30 -1.48 16.62
CA LEU A 56 -4.98 -0.88 17.91
C LEU A 56 -4.34 0.48 17.69
N VAL A 57 -4.77 1.47 18.48
CA VAL A 57 -4.19 2.81 18.50
C VAL A 57 -3.38 3.00 19.79
N PRO A 58 -2.33 3.82 19.78
CA PRO A 58 -1.61 4.16 21.01
C PRO A 58 -2.55 4.79 22.05
N GLU A 59 -2.37 4.44 23.31
CA GLU A 59 -3.16 4.96 24.43
C GLU A 59 -2.66 6.34 24.93
N THR A 60 -1.48 6.78 24.48
CA THR A 60 -0.80 8.03 24.86
C THR A 60 -0.05 8.63 23.67
#